data_AF-A0A1H6ZIY1-F1
#
_entry.id   AF-A0A1H6ZIY1-F1
#
_cell.length_a   1.000
_cell.length_b   1.000
_cell.length_c   1.000
_cell.angle_alpha   90.00
_cell.angle_beta   90.00
_cell.angle_gamma   90.00
#
_symmetry.space_group_name_H-M   'P 1'
#
loop_
_entity.id
_entity.type
_entity.pdbx_description
1 polymer ?
#
loop_
_entity_poly.entity_id
_entity_poly.type
_entity_poly.pdbx_seq_one_letter_code
_entity_poly.pdbx_strand_id
1 'polypeptide(L)' 'MKEGDLAYYAPWGNLAIFVEDGTGNYTGDLMRLGAVDTGLPALQRPGPLQVRIERMTD' A
#
# COMPACT_ATOMS: atom_id res chain seq x y z
N MET A 1 -5.04 -0.54 -8.88
CA MET A 1 -5.27 -0.63 -7.42
C MET A 1 -6.11 0.55 -6.99
N LYS A 2 -6.97 0.36 -5.99
CA LYS A 2 -7.85 1.39 -5.44
C LYS A 2 -7.23 2.01 -4.18
N GLU A 3 -7.71 3.19 -3.81
CA GLU A 3 -7.40 3.78 -2.50
C GLU A 3 -7.60 2.74 -1.38
N GLY A 4 -6.61 2.63 -0.50
CA GLY A 4 -6.55 1.67 0.60
C GLY A 4 -5.99 0.30 0.22
N ASP A 5 -5.79 -0.03 -1.05
CA ASP A 5 -5.24 -1.34 -1.42
C ASP A 5 -3.79 -1.50 -0.92
N LEU A 6 -3.49 -2.70 -0.42
CA LEU A 6 -2.15 -3.18 -0.12
C LEU A 6 -1.72 -4.14 -1.22
N ALA A 7 -0.53 -3.95 -1.79
CA ALA A 7 -0.04 -4.78 -2.88
C ALA A 7 1.46 -5.09 -2.77
N TYR A 8 1.86 -6.23 -3.30
CA TYR A 8 3.26 -6.57 -3.55
C TYR A 8 3.64 -6.15 -4.97
N TYR A 9 4.74 -5.42 -5.12
CA TYR A 9 5.31 -5.05 -6.41
C TYR A 9 6.46 -5.98 -6.77
N ALA A 10 6.18 -6.92 -7.69
CA ALA A 10 7.09 -8.01 -8.03
C ALA A 10 8.46 -7.58 -8.57
N PRO A 11 8.60 -6.52 -9.40
CA PRO A 11 9.89 -6.14 -9.98
C PRO A 11 10.97 -5.74 -8.97
N TRP A 12 10.59 -5.19 -7.80
CA TRP A 12 11.55 -4.74 -6.78
C TRP A 12 11.34 -5.36 -5.39
N GLY A 13 10.29 -6.16 -5.21
CA GLY A 13 9.98 -6.76 -3.90
C GLY A 13 9.44 -5.76 -2.89
N ASN A 14 8.89 -4.64 -3.34
CA ASN A 14 8.36 -3.60 -2.47
C ASN A 14 6.92 -3.91 -2.03
N LEU A 15 6.58 -3.48 -0.82
CA LEU A 15 5.20 -3.34 -0.39
C LEU A 15 4.69 -1.97 -0.82
N ALA A 16 3.55 -1.94 -1.51
CA ALA A 16 2.88 -0.73 -1.96
C ALA A 16 1.56 -0.55 -1.20
N ILE A 17 1.34 0.65 -0.66
CA ILE A 17 0.07 1.07 -0.07
C ILE A 17 -0.47 2.23 -0.91
N PHE A 18 -1.69 2.10 -1.40
CA PHE A 18 -2.32 3.12 -2.25
C PHE A 18 -3.10 4.10 -1.37
N VAL A 19 -2.64 5.34 -1.27
CA VAL A 19 -3.32 6.41 -0.49
C VAL A 19 -4.35 7.19 -1.32
N GLU A 20 -4.41 6.89 -2.61
CA GLU A 20 -5.35 7.41 -3.61
C GLU A 20 -5.52 6.36 -4.73
N ASP A 21 -6.52 6.53 -5.59
CA ASP A 21 -6.75 5.64 -6.74
C ASP A 21 -5.55 5.65 -7.69
N GLY A 22 -4.99 4.46 -7.95
CA GLY A 22 -3.89 4.32 -8.88
C GLY A 22 -4.34 4.60 -10.32
N THR A 23 -3.74 5.61 -10.96
CA THR A 23 -4.11 6.08 -12.30
C THR A 23 -3.39 5.35 -13.44
N GLY A 24 -2.41 4.50 -13.12
CA GLY A 24 -1.62 3.74 -14.09
C GLY A 24 -2.22 2.38 -14.48
N ASN A 25 -1.87 1.91 -15.68
CA ASN A 25 -2.05 0.52 -16.09
C ASN A 25 -0.98 -0.35 -15.43
N TYR A 26 -1.15 -0.70 -14.15
CA TYR A 26 -0.22 -1.57 -13.41
C TYR A 26 -0.39 -3.07 -13.76
N THR A 27 -0.63 -3.38 -15.03
CA THR A 27 -1.02 -4.73 -15.45
C THR A 27 0.16 -5.69 -15.37
N GLY A 28 0.14 -6.57 -14.37
CA GLY A 28 1.01 -7.76 -14.25
C GLY A 28 1.92 -7.77 -13.03
N ASP A 29 2.40 -6.61 -12.58
CA ASP A 29 3.48 -6.53 -11.60
C ASP A 29 3.01 -6.25 -10.16
N LEU A 30 1.79 -5.77 -9.99
CA LEU A 30 1.18 -5.54 -8.67
C LEU A 30 0.20 -6.66 -8.32
N MET A 31 0.52 -7.39 -7.26
CA MET A 31 -0.34 -8.40 -6.69
C MET A 31 -1.05 -7.84 -5.45
N ARG A 32 -2.38 -7.75 -5.48
CA ARG A 32 -3.17 -7.30 -4.34
C ARG A 32 -3.06 -8.31 -3.19
N LEU A 33 -2.68 -7.84 -2.02
CA LEU A 33 -2.53 -8.63 -0.79
C LEU A 33 -3.70 -8.39 0.18
N GLY A 34 -4.31 -7.21 0.14
CA GLY A 34 -5.39 -6.84 1.06
C GLY A 34 -5.75 -5.36 0.93
N ALA A 35 -6.31 -4.81 2.00
CA ALA A 35 -6.60 -3.39 2.12
C ALA A 35 -6.32 -2.90 3.55
N VAL A 36 -6.05 -1.61 3.69
CA VAL A 36 -5.96 -0.92 4.97
C VAL A 36 -7.37 -0.80 5.55
N ASP A 37 -7.59 -1.38 6.73
CA ASP A 37 -8.88 -1.35 7.43
C ASP A 37 -9.13 0.00 8.13
N THR A 38 -8.10 0.56 8.76
CA THR A 38 -8.17 1.83 9.50
C THR A 38 -6.89 2.65 9.37
N GLY A 39 -6.98 3.97 9.54
CA GLY A 39 -5.81 4.85 9.68
C GLY A 39 -5.14 5.31 8.38
N LEU A 40 -5.73 5.05 7.20
CA LEU A 40 -5.17 5.49 5.91
C LEU A 40 -4.77 6.98 5.84
N PRO A 41 -5.54 7.94 6.42
CA PRO A 41 -5.16 9.36 6.40
C PRO A 41 -3.80 9.67 7.05
N ALA A 42 -3.30 8.82 7.95
CA ALA A 42 -1.97 9.00 8.54
C ALA A 42 -0.84 8.87 7.50
N LEU A 43 -1.10 8.17 6.40
CA LEU A 43 -0.17 7.99 5.27
C LEU A 43 -0.32 9.09 4.20
N GLN A 44 -1.39 9.89 4.23
CA GLN A 44 -1.66 10.98 3.28
C GLN A 44 -0.86 12.25 3.63
N ARG A 45 0.46 12.11 3.67
CA ARG A 45 1.39 13.21 3.95
C ARG A 45 2.60 13.17 3.02
N PRO A 46 3.14 14.33 2.64
CA PRO A 46 4.35 14.39 1.85
C PRO A 46 5.59 14.02 2.68
N GLY A 47 6.59 13.45 2.00
CA GLY A 47 7.91 13.17 2.55
C GLY A 47 8.07 11.77 3.16
N PRO A 48 9.31 11.40 3.55
CA PRO A 48 9.58 10.10 4.16
C PRO A 48 8.82 9.91 5.47
N LEU A 49 8.27 8.71 5.66
CA LEU A 49 7.63 8.29 6.90
C LEU A 49 8.35 7.04 7.44
N GLN A 50 8.86 7.13 8.66
CA GLN A 50 9.36 5.95 9.35
C GLN A 50 8.17 5.08 9.77
N VAL A 51 8.17 3.82 9.36
CA VAL A 51 7.08 2.86 9.63
C VAL A 51 7.62 1.60 10.30
N ARG A 52 6.79 0.98 11.15
CA ARG A 52 6.99 -0.37 11.66
C ARG A 52 5.89 -1.26 11.11
N ILE A 53 6.26 -2.38 10.50
CA ILE A 53 5.32 -3.40 10.05
C ILE A 53 5.45 -4.56 11.03
N GLU A 54 4.33 -4.95 11.62
CA GLU A 54 4.26 -6.08 12.54
C GLU A 54 2.94 -6.82 12.38
N ARG A 55 2.92 -8.07 12.87
CA ARG A 55 1.68 -8.83 12.96
C ARG A 55 0.82 -8.24 14.07
N MET A 56 -0.43 -7.92 13.76
CA MET A 56 -1.41 -7.52 14.77
C MET A 56 -1.63 -8.68 15.75
N THR A 57 -1.49 -8.39 17.03
CA THR A 57 -1.90 -9.26 18.15
C THR A 57 -3.19 -8.73 18.72
N ASP A 58 -4.14 -9.62 18.96
CA ASP A 58 -5.38 -9.32 19.69
C ASP A 58 -5.12 -9.02 21.17
#